data_AF-A0A5S5C0L2-F1
#
_entry.id   AF-A0A5S5C0L2-F1
#
_cell.length_a   1.000
_cell.length_b   1.000
_cell.length_c   1.000
_cell.angle_alpha   90.00
_cell.angle_beta   90.00
_cell.angle_gamma   90.00
#
_symmetry.space_group_name_H-M   'P 1'
#
loop_
_entity.id
_entity.type
_entity.pdbx_description
1 polymer ?
#
loop_
_entity_poly.entity_id
_entity_poly.type
_entity_poly.pdbx_seq_one_letter_code
_entity_poly.pdbx_strand_id
1 'polypeptide(L)'
;MVKSKGLNRILEEIDKRGLSAYKISQHTNLTPKGIRKIKDRATENPRIATLNEIASFLGISTNTDQTSSITNRDTLNDEDLVILSYQVKKNWNQLLRLEDFKPFFFYQIAKTLDMEIEDIFTAALNKGK
;
A
#
# COMPACT_ATOMS: atom_id res chain seq x y z
N MET A 1 0.31 -8.14 -26.44
CA MET A 1 1.11 -7.83 -25.23
C MET A 1 0.26 -6.94 -24.33
N VAL A 2 -0.33 -7.48 -23.26
CA VAL A 2 -1.23 -6.72 -22.37
C VAL A 2 -0.36 -5.88 -21.44
N LYS A 3 -0.12 -4.62 -21.79
CA LYS A 3 0.54 -3.66 -20.89
C LYS A 3 -0.34 -3.46 -19.65
N SER A 4 0.25 -3.45 -18.46
CA SER A 4 -0.53 -3.32 -17.22
C SER A 4 -1.35 -2.03 -17.23
N LYS A 5 -2.67 -2.13 -16.95
CA LYS A 5 -3.58 -0.96 -16.93
C LYS A 5 -3.04 0.18 -16.04
N GLY A 6 -2.32 -0.14 -14.96
CA GLY A 6 -1.72 0.85 -14.07
C GLY A 6 -0.55 1.62 -14.69
N LEU A 7 0.28 0.99 -15.52
CA LEU A 7 1.36 1.70 -16.22
C LEU A 7 0.81 2.76 -17.17
N ASN A 8 -0.21 2.44 -17.97
CA ASN A 8 -0.80 3.41 -18.89
C ASN A 8 -1.38 4.62 -18.15
N ARG A 9 -2.09 4.39 -17.04
CA ARG A 9 -2.65 5.46 -16.20
C ARG A 9 -1.56 6.37 -15.61
N ILE A 10 -0.43 5.80 -15.16
CA ILE A 10 0.72 6.58 -14.68
C ILE A 10 1.25 7.48 -15.80
N LEU A 11 1.45 6.93 -17.00
CA LEU A 11 2.00 7.68 -18.13
C LEU A 11 1.06 8.82 -18.56
N GLU A 12 -0.24 8.55 -18.66
CA GLU A 12 -1.25 9.56 -18.97
C GLU A 12 -1.23 10.73 -17.97
N GLU A 13 -1.13 10.44 -16.67
CA GLU A 13 -1.08 11.48 -15.64
C GLU A 13 0.26 12.26 -15.62
N ILE A 14 1.38 11.60 -15.92
CA ILE A 14 2.68 12.28 -16.10
C ILE A 14 2.58 13.28 -17.26
N ASP A 15 2.03 12.86 -18.39
CA ASP A 15 1.96 13.68 -19.60
C ASP A 15 0.93 14.81 -19.45
N LYS A 16 -0.24 14.52 -18.88
CA LYS A 16 -1.27 15.52 -18.54
C LYS A 16 -0.75 16.64 -17.65
N ARG A 17 0.14 16.32 -16.70
CA ARG A 17 0.73 17.30 -15.77
C ARG A 17 2.04 17.91 -16.28
N GLY A 18 2.50 17.55 -17.49
CA GLY A 18 3.75 18.05 -18.07
C GLY A 18 4.98 17.72 -17.21
N LEU A 19 4.97 16.59 -16.50
CA LEU A 19 6.03 16.26 -15.56
C LEU A 19 7.27 15.68 -16.27
N SER A 20 8.43 16.24 -15.92
CA SER A 20 9.72 15.70 -16.36
C SER A 20 10.19 14.57 -15.44
N ALA A 21 11.00 13.65 -15.98
CA ALA A 21 11.60 12.59 -15.19
C ALA A 21 12.46 13.14 -14.02
N TYR A 22 13.10 14.29 -14.25
CA TYR A 22 13.85 15.00 -13.21
C TYR A 22 12.94 15.46 -12.08
N LYS A 23 11.80 16.09 -12.39
CA LYS A 23 10.86 16.57 -11.37
C LYS A 23 10.31 15.42 -10.52
N ILE A 24 9.98 14.29 -11.13
CA ILE A 24 9.52 13.09 -10.41
C ILE A 24 10.63 12.54 -9.50
N SER A 25 11.89 12.52 -9.96
CA SER A 25 13.03 12.04 -9.13
C SER A 25 13.36 12.93 -7.94
N GLN A 26 12.98 14.22 -7.94
CA GLN A 26 13.18 15.09 -6.78
C GLN A 26 12.24 14.76 -5.61
N HIS A 27 11.16 14.00 -5.88
CA HIS A 27 10.12 13.67 -4.91
C HIS A 27 9.92 12.17 -4.74
N THR A 28 10.82 11.35 -5.29
CA THR A 28 10.81 9.89 -5.19
C THR A 28 12.25 9.40 -5.00
N ASN A 29 12.44 8.15 -4.58
CA ASN A 29 13.77 7.54 -4.50
C ASN A 29 14.25 6.97 -5.85
N LEU A 30 13.55 7.32 -6.94
CA LEU A 30 13.82 6.81 -8.26
C LEU A 30 14.78 7.72 -9.01
N THR A 31 15.69 7.13 -9.77
CA THR A 31 16.62 7.92 -10.59
C THR A 31 15.89 8.54 -11.79
N PRO A 32 16.30 9.75 -12.25
CA PRO A 32 15.75 10.36 -13.46
C PRO A 32 15.85 9.42 -14.67
N LYS A 33 16.96 8.68 -14.78
CA LYS A 33 17.17 7.70 -15.85
C LYS A 33 16.18 6.54 -15.76
N GLY A 34 15.89 6.04 -14.57
CA GLY A 34 14.90 4.99 -14.34
C GLY A 34 13.48 5.42 -14.73
N ILE A 35 13.07 6.62 -14.30
CA ILE A 35 11.77 7.20 -14.65
C ILE A 35 11.67 7.45 -16.16
N ARG A 36 12.74 7.95 -16.79
CA ARG A 36 12.75 8.20 -18.24
C ARG A 36 12.55 6.92 -19.05
N LYS A 37 13.19 5.81 -18.67
CA LYS A 37 12.96 4.50 -19.31
C LYS A 37 11.51 4.03 -19.22
N ILE A 38 10.84 4.31 -18.11
CA ILE A 38 9.40 3.99 -17.93
C ILE A 38 8.57 4.89 -18.83
N LYS A 39 8.86 6.19 -18.84
CA LYS A 39 8.16 7.20 -19.64
C LYS A 39 8.25 6.90 -21.14
N ASP A 40 9.44 6.56 -21.60
CA ASP A 40 9.73 6.21 -23.00
C ASP A 40 9.25 4.80 -23.37
N ARG A 41 8.60 4.08 -22.42
CA ARG A 41 8.16 2.69 -22.58
C ARG A 41 9.28 1.72 -23.00
N ALA A 42 10.53 2.09 -22.71
CA ALA A 42 11.72 1.30 -23.02
C ALA A 42 11.91 0.11 -22.05
N THR A 43 11.16 0.10 -20.93
CA THR A 43 11.09 -1.03 -20.02
C THR A 43 9.81 -1.81 -20.29
N GLU A 44 9.93 -3.07 -20.73
CA GLU A 44 8.77 -3.92 -21.03
C GLU A 44 7.92 -4.24 -19.79
N ASN A 45 8.56 -4.37 -18.62
CA ASN A 45 7.89 -4.69 -17.37
C ASN A 45 8.52 -3.96 -16.17
N PRO A 46 8.14 -2.69 -15.91
CA PRO A 46 8.62 -1.97 -14.74
C PRO A 46 8.20 -2.68 -13.45
N ARG A 47 9.08 -2.66 -12.42
CA ARG A 47 8.76 -3.26 -11.12
C ARG A 47 7.54 -2.57 -10.50
N ILE A 48 6.64 -3.34 -9.89
CA ILE A 48 5.42 -2.83 -9.24
C ILE A 48 5.76 -1.78 -8.18
N ALA A 49 6.77 -2.02 -7.34
CA ALA A 49 7.24 -1.04 -6.34
C ALA A 49 7.58 0.33 -6.97
N THR A 50 8.22 0.32 -8.14
CA THR A 50 8.55 1.53 -8.89
C THR A 50 7.30 2.23 -9.41
N LEU A 51 6.32 1.49 -9.92
CA LEU A 51 5.04 2.05 -10.37
C LEU A 51 4.25 2.66 -9.21
N ASN A 52 4.22 1.99 -8.06
CA ASN A 52 3.52 2.45 -6.87
C ASN A 52 4.14 3.72 -6.27
N GLU A 53 5.46 3.85 -6.33
CA GLU A 53 6.15 5.06 -5.88
C GLU A 53 5.83 6.26 -6.77
N ILE A 54 5.82 6.07 -8.09
CA ILE A 54 5.39 7.12 -9.04
C ILE A 54 3.91 7.45 -8.84
N ALA A 55 3.04 6.45 -8.68
CA ALA A 55 1.61 6.64 -8.45
C ALA A 55 1.33 7.41 -7.15
N SER A 56 2.06 7.10 -6.08
CA SER A 56 1.98 7.82 -4.80
C SER A 56 2.38 9.28 -4.96
N PHE A 57 3.46 9.58 -5.67
CA PHE A 57 3.86 10.95 -6.00
C PHE A 57 2.77 11.69 -6.79
N LEU A 58 2.13 11.02 -7.74
CA LEU A 58 1.04 11.58 -8.54
C LEU A 58 -0.28 11.68 -7.75
N GLY A 59 -0.38 11.09 -6.56
CA GLY A 59 -1.62 11.03 -5.79
C GLY A 59 -2.72 10.25 -6.50
N ILE A 60 -2.35 9.23 -7.29
CA ILE A 60 -3.30 8.39 -8.04
C ILE A 60 -3.24 6.96 -7.54
N SER A 61 -4.40 6.31 -7.43
CA SER A 61 -4.44 4.86 -7.28
C SER A 61 -4.17 4.22 -8.64
N THR A 62 -3.23 3.29 -8.65
CA THR A 62 -2.98 2.44 -9.80
C THR A 62 -3.46 1.05 -9.43
N ASN A 63 -4.29 0.43 -10.26
CA ASN A 63 -4.69 -0.97 -10.08
C ASN A 63 -3.50 -1.94 -10.28
N THR A 64 -2.26 -1.48 -10.10
CA THR A 64 -1.04 -2.29 -9.98
C THR A 64 -0.86 -2.83 -8.59
N ASP A 65 -1.51 -2.24 -7.59
CA ASP A 65 -1.90 -3.01 -6.43
C ASP A 65 -3.01 -3.96 -6.89
N GLN A 66 -2.90 -5.24 -6.57
CA GLN A 66 -4.06 -6.11 -6.40
C GLN A 66 -4.94 -5.59 -5.24
N THR A 67 -5.22 -4.30 -5.18
CA THR A 67 -6.46 -3.80 -4.59
C THR A 67 -7.53 -4.02 -5.64
N SER A 68 -7.88 -5.30 -5.80
CA SER A 68 -9.26 -5.65 -6.11
C SER A 68 -10.09 -4.79 -5.16
N SER A 69 -10.82 -3.82 -5.71
CA SER A 69 -11.94 -3.26 -4.99
C SER A 69 -12.89 -4.44 -4.81
N ILE A 70 -12.76 -5.17 -3.70
CA ILE A 70 -13.63 -6.28 -3.35
C ILE A 70 -14.99 -5.64 -3.12
N THR A 71 -15.73 -5.54 -4.21
CA THR A 71 -17.07 -4.93 -4.28
C THR A 71 -18.12 -6.00 -4.51
N ASN A 72 -17.71 -7.25 -4.79
CA ASN A 72 -18.60 -8.40 -4.89
C ASN A 72 -18.45 -9.26 -3.64
N ARG A 73 -19.46 -9.19 -2.76
CA ARG A 73 -19.55 -9.98 -1.52
C ARG A 73 -19.68 -11.49 -1.76
N ASP A 74 -19.96 -11.92 -2.99
CA ASP A 74 -20.51 -13.26 -3.21
C ASP A 74 -19.47 -14.36 -3.51
N THR A 75 -18.20 -14.06 -3.78
CA THR A 75 -17.15 -15.09 -3.87
C THR A 75 -15.78 -14.52 -3.53
N LEU A 76 -15.40 -14.53 -2.26
CA LEU A 76 -14.00 -14.36 -1.85
C LEU A 76 -13.29 -15.68 -2.10
N ASN A 77 -12.25 -15.70 -2.93
CA ASN A 77 -11.37 -16.85 -3.04
C ASN A 77 -10.22 -16.78 -2.01
N ASP A 78 -9.47 -17.87 -1.84
CA ASP A 78 -8.38 -17.95 -0.85
C ASP A 78 -7.28 -16.91 -1.08
N GLU A 79 -7.03 -16.52 -2.34
CA GLU A 79 -6.04 -15.51 -2.68
C GLU A 79 -6.51 -14.10 -2.26
N ASP A 80 -7.79 -13.79 -2.45
CA ASP A 80 -8.41 -12.55 -1.97
C ASP A 80 -8.37 -12.46 -0.43
N LEU A 81 -8.56 -13.58 0.27
CA LEU A 81 -8.45 -13.65 1.73
C LEU A 81 -7.01 -13.40 2.21
N VAL A 82 -6.01 -13.94 1.53
CA VAL A 82 -4.60 -13.69 1.84
C VAL A 82 -4.25 -12.21 1.63
N ILE A 83 -4.70 -11.61 0.54
CA ILE A 83 -4.48 -10.18 0.26
C ILE A 83 -5.15 -9.31 1.33
N LEU A 84 -6.42 -9.59 1.66
CA LEU A 84 -7.14 -8.90 2.72
C LEU A 84 -6.43 -9.02 4.06
N SER A 85 -5.92 -10.21 4.40
CA SER A 85 -5.20 -10.43 5.66
C SER A 85 -3.94 -9.56 5.75
N TYR A 86 -3.21 -9.41 4.64
CA TYR A 86 -2.04 -8.56 4.56
C TYR A 86 -2.41 -7.07 4.73
N GLN A 87 -3.49 -6.62 4.08
CA GLN A 87 -3.96 -5.25 4.17
C GLN A 87 -4.44 -4.89 5.57
N VAL A 88 -5.24 -5.76 6.19
CA VAL A 88 -5.71 -5.60 7.57
C VAL A 88 -4.52 -5.51 8.52
N LYS A 89 -3.53 -6.40 8.39
CA LYS A 89 -2.29 -6.36 9.19
C LYS A 89 -1.50 -5.07 8.99
N LYS A 90 -1.34 -4.61 7.74
CA LYS A 90 -0.61 -3.38 7.41
C LYS A 90 -1.30 -2.15 8.03
N ASN A 91 -2.61 -2.04 7.86
CA ASN A 91 -3.39 -0.93 8.40
C ASN A 91 -3.40 -0.96 9.93
N TRP A 92 -3.52 -2.15 10.54
CA TRP A 92 -3.39 -2.30 11.99
C TRP A 92 -2.03 -1.82 12.50
N ASN A 93 -0.94 -2.22 11.85
CA ASN A 93 0.41 -1.78 12.25
C ASN A 93 0.62 -0.27 12.10
N GLN A 94 -0.10 0.40 11.19
CA GLN A 94 -0.07 1.85 11.07
C GLN A 94 -0.87 2.51 12.20
N LEU A 95 -2.08 2.02 12.47
CA LEU A 95 -2.93 2.54 13.54
C LEU A 95 -2.30 2.37 14.92
N LEU A 96 -1.60 1.26 15.17
CA LEU A 96 -0.85 1.03 16.40
C LEU A 96 0.30 2.01 16.64
N ARG A 97 0.74 2.75 15.61
CA ARG A 97 1.75 3.81 15.77
C ARG A 97 1.14 5.12 16.26
N LEU A 98 -0.17 5.28 16.17
CA LEU A 98 -0.90 6.44 16.70
C LEU A 98 -1.10 6.22 18.20
N GLU A 99 -0.48 7.06 19.03
CA GLU A 99 -0.55 6.91 20.49
C GLU A 99 -1.98 6.95 21.02
N ASP A 100 -2.83 7.80 20.44
CA ASP A 100 -4.24 7.93 20.83
C ASP A 100 -5.08 6.71 20.47
N PHE A 101 -4.64 5.89 19.50
CA PHE A 101 -5.39 4.72 19.05
C PHE A 101 -5.06 3.46 19.87
N LYS A 102 -3.85 3.38 20.43
CA LYS A 102 -3.41 2.22 21.22
C LYS A 102 -4.38 1.87 22.36
N PRO A 103 -4.85 2.82 23.20
CA PRO A 103 -5.74 2.50 24.31
C PRO A 103 -7.08 1.92 23.84
N PHE A 104 -7.68 2.50 22.80
CA PHE A 104 -8.92 2.00 22.21
C PHE A 104 -8.73 0.58 21.66
N PHE A 105 -7.62 0.32 20.98
CA PHE A 105 -7.30 -0.99 20.43
C PHE A 105 -7.16 -2.07 21.52
N PHE A 106 -6.35 -1.81 22.55
CA PHE A 106 -6.16 -2.78 23.64
C PHE A 106 -7.46 -3.03 24.42
N TYR A 107 -8.30 -2.00 24.58
CA TYR A 107 -9.64 -2.15 25.14
C TYR A 107 -10.52 -3.11 24.34
N GLN A 108 -10.53 -3.02 23.01
CA GLN A 108 -11.34 -3.91 22.18
C GLN A 108 -10.87 -5.36 22.24
N ILE A 109 -9.55 -5.59 22.31
CA ILE A 109 -9.00 -6.95 22.48
C ILE A 109 -9.38 -7.51 23.85
N ALA A 110 -9.23 -6.72 24.92
CA ALA A 110 -9.61 -7.09 26.28
C ALA A 110 -11.05 -7.57 26.36
N LYS A 111 -11.95 -6.77 25.80
CA LYS A 111 -13.37 -7.10 25.72
C LYS A 111 -13.67 -8.36 24.92
N THR A 112 -12.94 -8.60 23.82
CA THR A 112 -13.17 -9.76 22.95
C THR A 112 -12.67 -11.06 23.58
N LEU A 113 -11.58 -10.99 24.35
CA LEU A 113 -10.97 -12.13 25.01
C LEU A 113 -11.48 -12.36 26.45
N ASP A 114 -12.38 -11.50 26.93
CA ASP A 114 -12.84 -11.47 28.33
C ASP A 114 -11.67 -11.41 29.32
N MET A 115 -10.72 -10.52 29.05
CA MET A 115 -9.51 -10.32 29.84
C MET A 115 -9.44 -8.89 30.37
N GLU A 116 -8.71 -8.68 31.47
CA GLU A 116 -8.37 -7.33 31.90
C GLU A 116 -7.36 -6.68 30.95
N ILE A 117 -7.46 -5.35 30.81
CA ILE A 117 -6.60 -4.59 29.90
C ILE A 117 -5.13 -4.65 30.33
N GLU A 118 -4.85 -4.67 31.63
CA GLU A 118 -3.48 -4.75 32.18
C GLU A 118 -2.78 -6.07 31.80
N ASP A 119 -3.53 -7.18 31.76
CA ASP A 119 -3.01 -8.49 31.35
C ASP A 119 -2.61 -8.49 29.87
N ILE A 120 -3.35 -7.76 29.02
CA ILE A 120 -3.04 -7.62 27.60
C ILE A 120 -1.82 -6.73 27.37
N PHE A 121 -1.68 -5.63 28.11
CA PHE A 121 -0.49 -4.80 28.04
C PHE A 121 0.77 -5.60 28.44
N THR A 122 0.67 -6.39 29.50
CA THR A 122 1.77 -7.24 29.99
C THR A 122 2.14 -8.32 28.96
N ALA A 123 1.15 -8.99 28.36
CA ALA A 123 1.38 -9.98 27.31
C ALA A 123 1.97 -9.37 26.02
N ALA A 124 1.57 -8.15 25.66
CA ALA A 124 2.07 -7.44 24.48
C ALA A 124 3.52 -6.97 24.65
N LEU A 125 3.91 -6.53 25.85
CA LEU A 125 5.26 -6.08 26.16
C LEU A 125 6.27 -7.24 26.30
N ASN A 126 5.83 -8.40 26.78
CA ASN A 126 6.70 -9.57 26.99
C ASN A 126 7.03 -10.35 25.71
N LYS A 127 6.31 -10.14 24.60
CA LYS A 127 6.62 -10.78 23.29
C LYS A 127 7.67 -10.03 22.45
N GLY A 128 8.23 -8.94 22.97
CA GLY A 128 9.26 -8.14 22.32
C GLY A 128 10.71 -8.45 22.73
N LYS A 129 10.95 -9.51 23.50
CA LYS A 129 12.29 -10.01 23.86
C LYS A 129 12.62 -11.29 23.12
#